data_AF-A0AAW1D9W8-F1
#
_entry.id   AF-A0AAW1D9W8-F1
#
_cell.length_a   1.000
_cell.length_b   1.000
_cell.length_c   1.000
_cell.angle_alpha   90.00
_cell.angle_beta   90.00
_cell.angle_gamma   90.00
#
_symmetry.space_group_name_H-M   'P 1'
#
loop_
_entity.id
_entity.type
_entity.pdbx_description
1 polymer ?
#
loop_
_entity_poly.entity_id
_entity_poly.type
_entity_poly.pdbx_seq_one_letter_code
_entity_poly.pdbx_strand_id
1 'polypeptide(L)'
;MRLLGNILVGPPRIRQVRVRNDSCEVPHLFQSWYNSCYSYYLPKQEEKESFGPANNVAWDWREQPTAFYKAGKISYYTSNGYYFDMHKDYKEFNDLIMDLKKQLWIDRGTRVVFIDFVLYTPDANLLSAVELMLEMPPGGGVIPTAKLYNATIFKMKMFKCFRFMYTDETIIFFIVAITMVTFLIYFILILLLDLKHIGPSHLLTFWGILDLIIIICFSALIYSYLYVKYVIYRDLPAFINIIDNHQHSSFDYFIMVYHTYKILLATMAILCCIKLLKFFAMFSTVSMLFAAIGKVRKYFTSISLHFGWEDYYG
;
A
#
# COMPACT_ATOMS: atom_id res chain seq x y z
N MET A 1 -7.08 8.72 24.19
CA MET A 1 -5.85 9.52 24.46
C MET A 1 -5.76 10.60 23.38
N ARG A 2 -5.80 11.90 23.73
CA ARG A 2 -5.65 13.01 22.76
C ARG A 2 -4.18 13.38 22.65
N LEU A 3 -3.55 13.11 21.52
CA LEU A 3 -2.19 13.59 21.22
C LEU A 3 -2.33 14.93 20.49
N LEU A 4 -2.50 16.02 21.27
CA LEU A 4 -2.42 17.46 20.90
C LEU A 4 -3.13 17.99 19.62
N GLY A 5 -3.86 17.14 18.88
CA GLY A 5 -4.56 17.46 17.64
C GLY A 5 -5.05 16.20 16.90
N ASN A 6 -4.49 15.03 17.22
CA ASN A 6 -4.85 13.75 16.59
C ASN A 6 -5.76 12.91 17.50
N ILE A 7 -6.73 12.25 16.87
CA ILE A 7 -7.68 11.32 17.47
C ILE A 7 -7.30 9.90 17.05
N LEU A 8 -7.07 9.02 18.02
CA LEU A 8 -6.88 7.60 17.76
C LEU A 8 -8.23 6.94 17.38
N VAL A 9 -8.28 6.29 16.21
CA VAL A 9 -9.47 5.63 15.66
C VAL A 9 -9.41 4.15 15.98
N GLY A 10 -10.25 3.71 16.92
CA GLY A 10 -10.23 2.34 17.44
C GLY A 10 -8.97 2.02 18.27
N PRO A 11 -8.89 0.81 18.85
CA PRO A 11 -7.69 0.38 19.56
C PRO A 11 -6.57 -0.03 18.59
N PRO A 12 -5.30 0.31 18.88
CA PRO A 12 -4.15 -0.27 18.21
C PRO A 12 -4.16 -1.79 18.32
N ARG A 13 -3.72 -2.48 17.27
CA ARG A 13 -3.59 -3.94 17.25
C ARG A 13 -2.12 -4.32 17.20
N ILE A 14 -1.71 -5.22 18.08
CA ILE A 14 -0.42 -5.90 17.96
C ILE A 14 -0.70 -7.29 17.40
N ARG A 15 -0.04 -7.64 16.30
CA ARG A 15 -0.16 -8.93 15.63
C ARG A 15 1.19 -9.56 15.42
N GLN A 16 1.27 -10.88 15.51
CA GLN A 16 2.48 -11.65 15.35
C GLN A 16 2.25 -12.81 14.38
N VAL A 17 3.28 -13.09 13.58
CA VAL A 17 3.33 -14.28 12.72
C VAL A 17 4.52 -15.14 13.15
N ARG A 18 4.27 -16.45 13.23
CA ARG A 18 5.19 -17.46 13.76
C ARG A 18 5.36 -18.58 12.73
N VAL A 19 6.50 -19.26 12.82
CA VAL A 19 6.77 -20.49 12.05
C VAL A 19 6.94 -21.68 12.98
N ARG A 20 6.63 -22.86 12.45
CA ARG A 20 6.73 -24.11 13.20
C ARG A 20 8.15 -24.46 13.60
N ASN A 21 8.27 -25.21 14.69
CA ASN A 21 9.53 -25.70 15.24
C ASN A 21 10.29 -26.68 14.33
N ASP A 22 9.59 -27.31 13.39
CA ASP A 22 10.12 -28.27 12.42
C ASP A 22 10.24 -27.65 11.01
N SER A 23 10.29 -26.32 10.92
CA SER A 23 10.32 -25.62 9.64
C SER A 23 11.65 -25.72 8.88
N CYS A 24 12.68 -26.27 9.52
CA CYS A 24 13.94 -26.64 8.87
C CYS A 24 14.49 -27.97 9.39
N GLU A 25 15.34 -28.59 8.58
CA GLU A 25 16.06 -29.81 8.93
C GLU A 25 17.39 -29.46 9.58
N VAL A 26 17.59 -29.94 10.81
CA VAL A 26 18.89 -29.84 11.49
C VAL A 26 19.80 -30.95 10.95
N PRO A 27 21.01 -30.62 10.44
CA PRO A 27 21.94 -31.63 9.95
C PRO A 27 22.28 -32.66 11.04
N HIS A 28 22.43 -33.94 10.67
CA HIS A 28 22.58 -35.05 11.60
C HIS A 28 23.65 -34.85 12.69
N LEU A 29 24.77 -34.21 12.35
CA LEU A 29 25.85 -33.93 13.31
C LEU A 29 25.43 -32.99 14.45
N PHE A 30 24.40 -32.16 14.25
CA PHE A 30 23.97 -31.13 15.20
C PHE A 30 22.67 -31.48 15.94
N GLN A 31 22.06 -32.62 15.63
CA GLN A 31 20.78 -33.04 16.24
C GLN A 31 20.85 -33.22 17.76
N SER A 32 22.03 -33.53 18.32
CA SER A 32 22.23 -33.64 19.76
C SER A 32 22.24 -32.30 20.50
N TRP A 33 22.56 -31.20 19.81
CA TRP A 33 22.66 -29.86 20.40
C TRP A 33 21.43 -28.98 20.12
N TYR A 34 20.67 -29.26 19.07
CA TYR A 34 19.52 -28.45 18.66
C TYR A 34 18.26 -29.30 18.52
N ASN A 35 17.33 -29.12 19.45
CA ASN A 35 16.02 -29.78 19.46
C ASN A 35 14.94 -28.97 18.71
N SER A 36 15.30 -27.82 18.15
CA SER A 36 14.38 -26.88 17.51
C SER A 36 15.00 -26.19 16.30
N CYS A 37 14.20 -26.01 15.24
CA CYS A 37 14.67 -25.39 14.00
C CYS A 37 13.60 -24.47 13.39
N TYR A 38 13.91 -23.17 13.35
CA TYR A 38 13.02 -22.18 12.78
C TYR A 38 13.62 -21.57 11.51
N SER A 39 13.01 -21.82 10.35
CA SER A 39 13.46 -21.31 9.04
C SER A 39 12.92 -19.90 8.75
N TYR A 40 13.19 -19.35 7.57
CA TYR A 40 12.53 -18.14 7.07
C TYR A 40 11.01 -18.33 6.99
N TYR A 41 10.27 -17.21 6.95
CA TYR A 41 8.82 -17.29 6.82
C TYR A 41 8.41 -17.81 5.44
N LEU A 42 7.60 -18.87 5.45
CA LEU A 42 6.88 -19.36 4.28
C LEU A 42 5.43 -19.65 4.70
N PRO A 43 4.42 -19.33 3.87
CA PRO A 43 3.02 -19.58 4.23
C PRO A 43 2.71 -21.04 4.60
N LYS A 44 3.43 -22.00 4.02
CA LYS A 44 3.29 -23.44 4.32
C LYS A 44 3.86 -23.83 5.69
N GLN A 45 4.78 -23.03 6.22
CA GLN A 45 5.50 -23.26 7.48
C GLN A 45 4.95 -22.41 8.63
N GLU A 46 3.89 -21.64 8.38
CA GLU A 46 3.20 -20.84 9.40
C GLU A 46 2.69 -21.75 10.53
N GLU A 47 2.94 -21.34 11.78
CA GLU A 47 2.38 -21.95 12.98
C GLU A 47 0.93 -21.47 13.12
N LYS A 48 0.00 -22.43 13.18
CA LYS A 48 -1.45 -22.16 13.27
C LYS A 48 -2.08 -22.70 14.54
N GLU A 49 -1.32 -23.40 15.37
CA GLU A 49 -1.82 -23.95 16.63
C GLU A 49 -1.72 -22.90 17.74
N SER A 50 -2.64 -22.92 18.71
CA SER A 50 -2.50 -22.06 19.88
C SER A 50 -1.22 -22.41 20.65
N PHE A 51 -0.48 -21.40 21.11
CA PHE A 51 0.76 -21.59 21.88
C PHE A 51 0.65 -20.91 23.24
N GLY A 52 1.37 -21.35 24.27
CA GLY A 52 1.31 -20.69 25.58
C GLY A 52 0.04 -21.01 26.39
N PRO A 53 -0.45 -20.11 27.27
CA PRO A 53 -1.54 -20.41 28.19
C PRO A 53 -2.89 -20.50 27.49
N ALA A 54 -3.68 -21.51 27.87
CA ALA A 54 -5.04 -21.68 27.40
C ALA A 54 -5.96 -20.51 27.81
N ASN A 55 -7.00 -20.27 27.00
CA ASN A 55 -8.05 -19.26 27.22
C ASN A 55 -7.59 -17.80 27.15
N ASN A 56 -6.52 -17.50 26.41
CA ASN A 56 -6.12 -16.12 26.15
C ASN A 56 -6.06 -15.84 24.64
N VAL A 57 -6.89 -14.89 24.22
CA VAL A 57 -7.12 -14.49 22.84
C VAL A 57 -5.84 -14.03 22.11
N ALA A 58 -4.82 -13.59 22.86
CA ALA A 58 -3.51 -13.21 22.31
C ALA A 58 -2.68 -14.40 21.80
N TRP A 59 -3.02 -15.62 22.23
CA TRP A 59 -2.26 -16.85 22.04
C TRP A 59 -2.92 -17.81 21.04
N ASP A 60 -4.15 -17.49 20.62
CA ASP A 60 -4.90 -18.25 19.63
C ASP A 60 -4.66 -17.70 18.23
N TRP A 61 -4.31 -18.60 17.30
CA TRP A 61 -4.15 -18.26 15.90
C TRP A 61 -5.51 -17.98 15.27
N ARG A 62 -5.63 -16.88 14.53
CA ARG A 62 -6.90 -16.48 13.92
C ARG A 62 -6.72 -15.99 12.49
N GLU A 63 -7.69 -16.33 11.68
CA GLU A 63 -7.80 -15.84 10.30
C GLU A 63 -8.37 -14.42 10.26
N GLN A 64 -7.79 -13.58 9.41
CA GLN A 64 -8.33 -12.25 9.10
C GLN A 64 -8.75 -12.21 7.62
N PRO A 65 -9.99 -12.60 7.30
CA PRO A 65 -10.42 -12.81 5.90
C PRO A 65 -10.42 -11.54 5.05
N THR A 66 -10.42 -10.35 5.67
CA THR A 66 -10.50 -9.05 4.98
C THR A 66 -9.15 -8.38 4.75
N ALA A 67 -8.04 -8.98 5.20
CA ALA A 67 -6.73 -8.36 5.18
C ALA A 67 -5.78 -9.04 4.18
N PHE A 68 -5.00 -8.23 3.46
CA PHE A 68 -4.09 -8.66 2.40
C PHE A 68 -2.71 -9.04 2.95
N TYR A 69 -1.90 -9.69 2.11
CA TYR A 69 -0.51 -9.95 2.43
C TYR A 69 0.24 -8.64 2.67
N LYS A 70 1.01 -8.57 3.75
CA LYS A 70 1.86 -7.43 4.07
C LYS A 70 3.30 -7.71 3.61
N ALA A 71 3.79 -6.86 2.70
CA ALA A 71 5.16 -6.95 2.20
C ALA A 71 6.16 -6.39 3.21
N GLY A 72 7.10 -7.20 3.67
CA GLY A 72 8.26 -6.78 4.47
C GLY A 72 9.51 -6.56 3.64
N LYS A 73 10.65 -6.34 4.31
CA LYS A 73 11.96 -6.31 3.65
C LYS A 73 12.49 -7.71 3.38
N ILE A 74 12.14 -8.69 4.22
CA ILE A 74 12.64 -10.07 4.12
C ILE A 74 11.63 -10.97 3.42
N SER A 75 10.34 -10.83 3.74
CA SER A 75 9.31 -11.75 3.24
C SER A 75 7.93 -11.09 3.10
N TYR A 76 7.01 -11.79 2.43
CA TYR A 76 5.60 -11.43 2.36
C TYR A 76 4.82 -12.23 3.39
N TYR A 77 4.13 -11.55 4.29
CA TYR A 77 3.43 -12.17 5.41
C TYR A 77 1.93 -12.20 5.19
N THR A 78 1.28 -13.27 5.65
CA THR A 78 -0.18 -13.34 5.69
C THR A 78 -0.72 -12.30 6.69
N SER A 79 -1.98 -11.94 6.52
CA SER A 79 -2.74 -11.11 7.46
C SER A 79 -3.18 -11.86 8.71
N ASN A 80 -3.08 -13.19 8.69
CA ASN A 80 -3.42 -14.06 9.79
C ASN A 80 -2.37 -13.97 10.91
N GLY A 81 -2.63 -14.70 11.99
CA GLY A 81 -1.68 -14.89 13.07
C GLY A 81 -2.31 -14.69 14.44
N TYR A 82 -1.45 -14.39 15.40
CA TYR A 82 -1.79 -14.17 16.80
C TYR A 82 -1.87 -12.68 17.03
N TYR A 83 -2.97 -12.18 17.58
CA TYR A 83 -3.11 -10.74 17.79
C TYR A 83 -3.91 -10.41 19.04
N PHE A 84 -3.72 -9.20 19.54
CA PHE A 84 -4.54 -8.62 20.59
C PHE A 84 -4.67 -7.12 20.36
N ASP A 85 -5.77 -6.58 20.85
CA ASP A 85 -6.08 -5.16 20.75
C ASP A 85 -5.67 -4.47 22.05
N MET A 86 -5.06 -3.29 21.93
CA MET A 86 -4.66 -2.52 23.11
C MET A 86 -5.89 -1.98 23.83
N HIS A 87 -5.96 -2.26 25.14
CA HIS A 87 -7.00 -1.74 26.01
C HIS A 87 -6.83 -0.21 26.20
N LYS A 88 -7.94 0.48 26.46
CA LYS A 88 -7.90 1.91 26.80
C LYS A 88 -7.29 2.18 28.16
N ASP A 89 -7.53 1.27 29.11
CA ASP A 89 -6.94 1.38 30.43
C ASP A 89 -5.46 1.01 30.35
N TYR A 90 -4.62 1.97 30.70
CA TYR A 90 -3.17 1.80 30.73
C TYR A 90 -2.76 0.69 31.70
N LYS A 91 -3.48 0.53 32.82
CA LYS A 91 -3.16 -0.50 33.80
C LYS A 91 -3.40 -1.90 33.25
N GLU A 92 -4.59 -2.14 32.70
CA GLU A 92 -4.93 -3.42 32.06
C GLU A 92 -3.99 -3.74 30.90
N PHE A 93 -3.65 -2.74 30.09
CA PHE A 93 -2.69 -2.91 29.00
C PHE A 93 -1.28 -3.25 29.52
N ASN A 94 -0.80 -2.56 30.54
CA ASN A 94 0.51 -2.80 31.12
C ASN A 94 0.61 -4.19 31.77
N ASP A 95 -0.43 -4.62 32.48
CA ASP A 95 -0.50 -5.95 33.08
C ASP A 95 -0.48 -7.04 31.99
N LEU A 96 -1.26 -6.87 30.91
CA LEU A 96 -1.24 -7.77 29.75
C LEU A 96 0.15 -7.86 29.10
N ILE A 97 0.83 -6.72 28.89
CA ILE A 97 2.17 -6.71 28.29
C ILE A 97 3.20 -7.38 29.21
N MET A 98 3.10 -7.18 30.52
CA MET A 98 3.98 -7.87 31.49
C MET A 98 3.77 -9.38 31.45
N ASP A 99 2.52 -9.84 31.34
CA ASP A 99 2.21 -11.27 31.21
C ASP A 99 2.73 -11.86 29.90
N LEU A 100 2.49 -11.19 28.76
CA LEU A 100 3.00 -11.61 27.46
C LEU A 100 4.53 -11.69 27.43
N LYS A 101 5.21 -10.73 28.09
CA LYS A 101 6.66 -10.73 28.24
C LYS A 101 7.13 -11.91 29.11
N LYS A 102 6.47 -12.14 30.25
CA LYS A 102 6.81 -13.22 31.19
C LYS A 102 6.67 -14.60 30.53
N GLN A 103 5.69 -14.76 29.65
CA GLN A 103 5.38 -16.02 28.97
C GLN A 103 6.06 -16.15 27.60
N LEU A 104 6.92 -15.21 27.20
CA LEU A 104 7.67 -15.23 25.93
C LEU A 104 6.77 -15.29 24.69
N TRP A 105 5.76 -14.40 24.62
CA TRP A 105 4.90 -14.28 23.45
C TRP A 105 5.72 -14.09 22.16
N ILE A 106 6.79 -13.30 22.25
CA ILE A 106 7.84 -13.19 21.22
C ILE A 106 9.01 -14.11 21.61
N ASP A 107 9.32 -15.05 20.73
CA ASP A 107 10.39 -16.04 20.89
C ASP A 107 11.12 -16.33 19.56
N ARG A 108 11.96 -17.37 19.54
CA ARG A 108 12.78 -17.77 18.37
C ARG A 108 11.96 -18.15 17.12
N GLY A 109 10.73 -18.63 17.30
CA GLY A 109 9.82 -18.99 16.20
C GLY A 109 9.10 -17.79 15.59
N THR A 110 9.25 -16.61 16.19
CA THR A 110 8.59 -15.40 15.70
C THR A 110 9.32 -14.84 14.49
N ARG A 111 8.57 -14.47 13.45
CA ARG A 111 9.15 -13.91 12.21
C ARG A 111 8.84 -12.46 12.00
N VAL A 112 7.68 -12.02 12.46
CA VAL A 112 7.33 -10.60 12.42
C VAL A 112 6.33 -10.26 13.50
N VAL A 113 6.47 -9.04 14.03
CA VAL A 113 5.45 -8.37 14.84
C VAL A 113 5.02 -7.10 14.14
N PHE A 114 3.71 -6.92 14.00
CA PHE A 114 3.05 -5.75 13.46
C PHE A 114 2.40 -4.96 14.60
N ILE A 115 2.50 -3.65 14.55
CA ILE A 115 1.77 -2.71 15.40
C ILE A 115 1.00 -1.78 14.46
N ASP A 116 -0.30 -1.99 14.38
CA ASP A 116 -1.19 -1.32 13.45
C ASP A 116 -2.16 -0.40 14.21
N PHE A 117 -2.20 0.87 13.84
CA PHE A 117 -3.17 1.83 14.41
C PHE A 117 -3.49 2.95 13.44
N VAL A 118 -4.64 3.59 13.66
CA VAL A 118 -5.12 4.65 12.78
C VAL A 118 -5.35 5.93 13.58
N LEU A 119 -4.83 7.03 13.06
CA LEU A 119 -4.99 8.36 13.60
C LEU A 119 -5.86 9.18 12.66
N TYR A 120 -6.71 10.03 13.21
CA TYR A 120 -7.51 11.00 12.48
C TYR A 120 -7.18 12.39 12.99
N THR A 121 -6.77 13.27 12.08
CA THR A 121 -6.47 14.69 12.35
C THR A 121 -7.66 15.52 11.90
N PRO A 122 -8.51 16.04 12.81
CA PRO A 122 -9.72 16.77 12.44
C PRO A 122 -9.45 18.06 11.67
N ASP A 123 -8.38 18.78 12.03
CA ASP A 123 -8.04 20.09 11.46
C ASP A 123 -7.69 19.99 9.97
N ALA A 124 -6.96 18.93 9.59
CA ALA A 124 -6.58 18.65 8.20
C ALA A 124 -7.54 17.64 7.51
N ASN A 125 -8.55 17.14 8.23
CA ASN A 125 -9.45 16.07 7.78
C ASN A 125 -8.68 14.86 7.19
N LEU A 126 -7.61 14.47 7.89
CA LEU A 126 -6.63 13.49 7.42
C LEU A 126 -6.68 12.22 8.25
N LEU A 127 -6.92 11.08 7.60
CA LEU A 127 -6.71 9.77 8.18
C LEU A 127 -5.27 9.33 7.92
N SER A 128 -4.56 8.91 8.96
CA SER A 128 -3.19 8.40 8.90
C SER A 128 -3.17 7.01 9.48
N ALA A 129 -3.02 6.00 8.63
CA ALA A 129 -2.82 4.63 9.06
C ALA A 129 -1.32 4.36 9.21
N VAL A 130 -0.94 3.90 10.40
CA VAL A 130 0.44 3.59 10.76
C VAL A 130 0.58 2.08 10.88
N GLU A 131 1.54 1.53 10.15
CA GLU A 131 1.96 0.13 10.24
C GLU A 131 3.44 0.12 10.64
N LEU A 132 3.71 -0.35 11.85
CA LEU A 132 5.07 -0.62 12.31
C LEU A 132 5.31 -2.12 12.22
N MET A 133 6.41 -2.50 11.59
CA MET A 133 6.76 -3.89 11.32
C MET A 133 8.15 -4.17 11.87
N LEU A 134 8.26 -5.24 12.66
CA LEU A 134 9.49 -5.71 13.27
C LEU A 134 9.79 -7.11 12.77
N GLU A 135 10.60 -7.24 11.73
CA GLU A 135 10.97 -8.54 11.16
C GLU A 135 12.13 -9.16 11.94
N MET A 136 12.02 -10.45 12.24
CA MET A 136 13.04 -11.23 12.95
C MET A 136 13.52 -12.37 12.04
N PRO A 137 14.67 -12.20 11.37
CA PRO A 137 15.20 -13.27 10.53
C PRO A 137 15.68 -14.45 11.40
N PRO A 138 15.78 -15.67 10.83
CA PRO A 138 16.19 -16.88 11.57
C PRO A 138 17.60 -16.78 12.15
N GLY A 139 18.48 -15.97 11.55
CA GLY A 139 19.82 -15.68 12.09
C GLY A 139 19.83 -14.79 13.34
N GLY A 140 18.66 -14.32 13.80
CA GLY A 140 18.53 -13.38 14.91
C GLY A 140 18.56 -11.92 14.49
N GLY A 141 18.40 -11.02 15.47
CA GLY A 141 18.26 -9.58 15.22
C GLY A 141 16.83 -9.15 14.90
N VAL A 142 16.63 -7.83 14.74
CA VAL A 142 15.33 -7.22 14.46
C VAL A 142 15.52 -6.16 13.38
N ILE A 143 14.72 -6.24 12.32
CA ILE A 143 14.71 -5.28 11.21
C ILE A 143 13.42 -4.46 11.29
N PRO A 144 13.47 -3.21 11.76
CA PRO A 144 12.31 -2.36 11.83
C PRO A 144 11.99 -1.73 10.46
N THR A 145 10.69 -1.61 10.18
CA THR A 145 10.13 -0.86 9.05
C THR A 145 8.90 -0.12 9.53
N ALA A 146 8.79 1.17 9.21
CA ALA A 146 7.61 1.97 9.49
C ALA A 146 6.98 2.41 8.17
N LYS A 147 5.67 2.19 8.02
CA LYS A 147 4.89 2.65 6.87
C LYS A 147 3.77 3.56 7.37
N LEU A 148 3.61 4.68 6.66
CA LEU A 148 2.59 5.67 6.95
C LEU A 148 1.74 5.88 5.69
N TYR A 149 0.44 5.67 5.82
CA TYR A 149 -0.51 5.87 4.73
C TYR A 149 -1.48 6.99 5.09
N ASN A 150 -1.39 8.06 4.32
CA ASN A 150 -2.17 9.27 4.52
C ASN A 150 -3.32 9.30 3.50
N ALA A 151 -4.56 9.32 3.99
CA ALA A 151 -5.76 9.37 3.19
C ALA A 151 -6.68 10.50 3.67
N THR A 152 -6.97 11.46 2.80
CA THR A 152 -7.98 12.48 3.09
C THR A 152 -9.36 11.86 2.93
N ILE A 153 -10.10 11.72 4.04
CA ILE A 153 -11.49 11.29 3.99
C ILE A 153 -12.30 12.51 3.55
N PHE A 154 -12.55 12.65 2.25
CA PHE A 154 -13.49 13.67 1.79
C PHE A 154 -14.80 13.48 2.54
N LYS A 155 -15.24 14.52 3.27
CA LYS A 155 -16.58 14.56 3.82
C LYS A 155 -17.55 14.61 2.66
N MET A 156 -17.96 13.46 2.15
CA MET A 156 -19.23 13.36 1.46
C MET A 156 -20.28 13.46 2.57
N LYS A 157 -20.65 14.70 2.94
CA LYS A 157 -21.94 14.92 3.58
C LYS A 157 -22.98 14.42 2.57
N MET A 158 -23.38 13.16 2.68
CA MET A 158 -24.47 12.65 1.86
C MET A 158 -25.75 13.37 2.29
N PHE A 159 -26.41 13.99 1.30
CA PHE A 159 -27.85 14.01 1.10
C PHE A 159 -28.69 13.52 2.30
N LYS A 160 -28.83 14.36 3.33
CA LYS A 160 -30.11 14.45 4.05
C LYS A 160 -30.90 15.53 3.35
N CYS A 161 -31.78 15.08 2.45
CA CYS A 161 -32.90 15.80 1.86
C CYS A 161 -32.55 17.11 1.15
N PHE A 162 -32.68 17.14 -0.18
CA PHE A 162 -33.35 18.23 -0.93
C PHE A 162 -33.27 19.65 -0.33
N ARG A 163 -32.09 20.07 0.09
CA ARG A 163 -31.85 21.41 0.59
C ARG A 163 -30.51 21.83 0.05
N PHE A 164 -30.61 22.64 -1.00
CA PHE A 164 -29.59 23.48 -1.58
C PHE A 164 -28.71 24.12 -0.50
N MET A 165 -27.70 23.41 -0.02
CA MET A 165 -26.50 23.97 0.55
C MET A 165 -25.35 23.35 -0.22
N TYR A 166 -25.05 23.96 -1.36
CA TYR A 166 -23.77 23.77 -2.04
C TYR A 166 -22.67 24.04 -1.02
N THR A 167 -21.94 23.00 -0.64
CA THR A 167 -20.64 23.17 0.02
C THR A 167 -19.60 23.28 -1.08
N ASP A 168 -18.59 24.15 -0.91
CA ASP A 168 -17.53 24.37 -1.92
C ASP A 168 -16.93 23.05 -2.46
N GLU A 169 -16.82 22.05 -1.59
CA GLU A 169 -16.32 20.70 -1.89
C GLU A 169 -17.14 19.90 -2.93
N THR A 170 -18.47 20.02 -2.94
CA THR A 170 -19.30 19.28 -3.93
C THR A 170 -19.19 19.92 -5.31
N ILE A 171 -19.07 21.25 -5.37
CA ILE A 171 -18.84 21.97 -6.63
C ILE A 171 -17.47 21.61 -7.20
N ILE A 172 -16.43 21.67 -6.37
CA ILE A 172 -15.06 21.28 -6.76
C ILE A 172 -15.04 19.85 -7.30
N PHE A 173 -15.77 18.93 -6.66
CA PHE A 173 -15.89 17.56 -7.15
C PHE A 173 -16.45 17.47 -8.58
N PHE A 174 -17.56 18.14 -8.86
CA PHE A 174 -18.15 18.12 -10.21
C PHE A 174 -17.19 18.74 -11.24
N ILE A 175 -16.51 19.83 -10.88
CA ILE A 175 -15.51 20.47 -11.74
C ILE A 175 -14.36 19.50 -12.04
N VAL A 176 -13.82 18.82 -11.03
CA VAL A 176 -12.74 17.82 -11.22
C VAL A 176 -13.21 16.65 -12.09
N ALA A 177 -14.43 16.15 -11.86
CA ALA A 177 -14.97 15.06 -12.67
C ALA A 177 -15.17 15.47 -14.14
N ILE A 178 -15.75 16.65 -14.39
CA ILE A 178 -15.97 17.18 -15.74
C ILE A 178 -14.63 17.42 -16.44
N THR A 179 -13.66 18.02 -15.76
CA THR A 179 -12.33 18.29 -16.32
C THR A 179 -11.61 16.99 -16.66
N MET A 180 -11.64 15.97 -15.79
CA MET A 180 -11.07 14.66 -16.10
C MET A 180 -11.71 14.06 -17.35
N VAL A 181 -13.04 13.99 -17.43
CA VAL A 181 -13.73 13.44 -18.62
C VAL A 181 -13.38 14.23 -19.89
N THR A 182 -13.32 15.55 -19.79
CA THR A 182 -12.93 16.43 -20.91
C THR A 182 -11.52 16.12 -21.40
N PHE A 183 -10.56 15.95 -20.50
CA PHE A 183 -9.19 15.57 -20.86
C PHE A 183 -9.12 14.20 -21.51
N LEU A 184 -9.89 13.21 -21.03
CA LEU A 184 -9.93 11.89 -21.66
C LEU A 184 -10.42 11.99 -23.11
N ILE A 185 -11.53 12.70 -23.33
CA ILE A 185 -12.09 12.91 -24.67
C ILE A 185 -11.07 13.63 -25.56
N TYR A 186 -10.41 14.67 -25.03
CA TYR A 186 -9.36 15.39 -25.75
C TYR A 186 -8.22 14.49 -26.23
N PHE A 187 -7.66 13.62 -25.36
CA PHE A 187 -6.59 12.71 -25.75
C PHE A 187 -7.05 11.65 -26.77
N ILE A 188 -8.29 11.15 -26.64
CA ILE A 188 -8.89 10.23 -27.62
C ILE A 188 -9.04 10.92 -28.98
N LEU A 189 -9.57 12.15 -29.02
CA LEU A 189 -9.75 12.90 -30.26
C LEU A 189 -8.42 13.17 -30.96
N ILE A 190 -7.37 13.52 -30.21
CA ILE A 190 -6.02 13.70 -30.77
C ILE A 190 -5.52 12.40 -31.41
N LEU A 191 -5.63 11.27 -30.71
CA LEU A 191 -5.20 9.99 -31.24
C LEU A 191 -5.95 9.63 -32.53
N LEU A 192 -7.26 9.87 -32.58
CA LEU A 192 -8.07 9.63 -33.78
C LEU A 192 -7.69 10.55 -34.95
N LEU A 193 -7.36 11.82 -34.67
CA LEU A 193 -6.88 12.75 -35.70
C LEU A 193 -5.52 12.32 -36.24
N ASP A 194 -4.58 11.93 -35.37
CA ASP A 194 -3.27 11.43 -35.75
C ASP A 194 -3.39 10.15 -36.60
N LEU A 195 -4.29 9.24 -36.22
CA LEU A 195 -4.61 8.04 -37.00
C LEU A 195 -5.20 8.36 -38.38
N LYS A 196 -6.07 9.38 -38.47
CA LYS A 196 -6.69 9.79 -39.74
C LYS A 196 -5.70 10.44 -40.70
N HIS A 197 -4.78 11.27 -40.19
CA HIS A 197 -3.85 12.05 -41.01
C HIS A 197 -2.53 11.32 -41.30
N ILE A 198 -1.98 10.58 -40.34
CA ILE A 198 -0.67 9.90 -40.46
C ILE A 198 -0.87 8.42 -40.83
N GLY A 199 -2.02 7.84 -40.48
CA GLY A 199 -2.33 6.43 -40.67
C GLY A 199 -2.02 5.56 -39.43
N PRO A 200 -2.36 4.26 -39.49
CA PRO A 200 -2.21 3.33 -38.36
C PRO A 200 -0.74 3.07 -37.98
N SER A 201 0.20 3.34 -38.88
CA SER A 201 1.65 3.28 -38.60
C SER A 201 2.07 4.19 -37.45
N HIS A 202 1.30 5.24 -37.15
CA HIS A 202 1.58 6.15 -36.04
C HIS A 202 1.61 5.41 -34.68
N LEU A 203 0.79 4.38 -34.48
CA LEU A 203 0.73 3.62 -33.22
C LEU A 203 2.01 2.82 -32.94
N LEU A 204 2.83 2.58 -33.96
CA LEU A 204 4.14 1.93 -33.81
C LEU A 204 5.26 2.93 -33.50
N THR A 205 4.98 4.23 -33.56
CA THR A 205 5.95 5.27 -33.19
C THR A 205 5.98 5.45 -31.67
N PHE A 206 7.13 5.88 -31.15
CA PHE A 206 7.30 6.19 -29.72
C PHE A 206 6.18 7.11 -29.19
N TRP A 207 5.81 8.14 -29.95
CA TRP A 207 4.77 9.10 -29.55
C TRP A 207 3.37 8.50 -29.57
N GLY A 208 3.05 7.66 -30.56
CA GLY A 208 1.76 6.97 -30.63
C GLY A 208 1.58 5.93 -29.52
N ILE A 209 2.64 5.19 -29.16
CA ILE A 209 2.63 4.29 -28.00
C ILE A 209 2.42 5.08 -26.70
N LEU A 210 3.12 6.21 -26.55
CA LEU A 210 2.96 7.08 -25.38
C LEU A 210 1.52 7.60 -25.25
N ASP A 211 0.89 8.01 -26.36
CA ASP A 211 -0.52 8.46 -26.36
C ASP A 211 -1.50 7.36 -25.99
N LEU A 212 -1.27 6.13 -26.48
CA LEU A 212 -2.05 4.97 -26.09
C LEU A 212 -1.93 4.67 -24.59
N ILE A 213 -0.70 4.69 -24.05
CA ILE A 213 -0.44 4.48 -22.62
C ILE A 213 -1.13 5.57 -21.78
N ILE A 214 -1.06 6.83 -22.20
CA ILE A 214 -1.74 7.95 -21.52
C ILE A 214 -3.25 7.71 -21.44
N ILE A 215 -3.89 7.30 -22.55
CA ILE A 215 -5.34 7.03 -22.56
C ILE A 215 -5.69 5.86 -21.61
N ILE A 216 -4.91 4.77 -21.66
CA ILE A 216 -5.12 3.60 -20.79
C ILE A 216 -4.96 4.00 -19.31
N CYS A 217 -3.85 4.63 -18.95
CA CYS A 217 -3.58 5.03 -17.57
C CYS A 217 -4.58 6.08 -17.07
N PHE A 218 -5.04 6.99 -17.93
CA PHE A 218 -6.02 8.01 -17.56
C PHE A 218 -7.42 7.41 -17.36
N SER A 219 -7.83 6.45 -18.18
CA SER A 219 -9.08 5.71 -17.96
C SER A 219 -9.04 4.89 -16.65
N ALA A 220 -7.91 4.24 -16.35
CA ALA A 220 -7.67 3.56 -15.07
C ALA A 220 -7.68 4.54 -13.88
N LEU A 221 -7.17 5.76 -14.06
CA LEU A 221 -7.21 6.81 -13.05
C LEU A 221 -8.66 7.23 -12.73
N ILE A 222 -9.51 7.44 -13.74
CA ILE A 222 -10.93 7.76 -13.53
C ILE A 222 -11.63 6.61 -12.80
N TYR A 223 -11.41 5.37 -13.23
CA TYR A 223 -12.01 4.20 -12.58
C TYR A 223 -11.59 4.10 -11.11
N SER A 224 -10.28 4.18 -10.82
CA SER A 224 -9.76 4.11 -9.45
C SER A 224 -10.27 5.26 -8.58
N TYR A 225 -10.40 6.47 -9.12
CA TYR A 225 -10.99 7.61 -8.43
C TYR A 225 -12.44 7.36 -7.99
N LEU A 226 -13.29 6.87 -8.90
CA LEU A 226 -14.68 6.52 -8.61
C LEU A 226 -14.76 5.36 -7.61
N TYR A 227 -13.88 4.38 -7.75
CA TYR A 227 -13.83 3.20 -6.87
C TYR A 227 -13.42 3.58 -5.44
N VAL A 228 -12.42 4.43 -5.25
CA VAL A 228 -12.06 4.97 -3.92
C VAL A 228 -13.27 5.63 -3.27
N LYS A 229 -14.05 6.42 -4.02
CA LYS A 229 -15.28 7.06 -3.48
C LYS A 229 -16.34 6.03 -3.09
N TYR A 230 -16.55 5.02 -3.92
CA TYR A 230 -17.47 3.93 -3.60
C TYR A 230 -17.05 3.20 -2.32
N VAL A 231 -15.77 2.88 -2.16
CA VAL A 231 -15.24 2.21 -0.94
C VAL A 231 -15.42 3.11 0.28
N ILE A 232 -15.09 4.40 0.19
CA ILE A 232 -15.32 5.35 1.30
C ILE A 232 -16.80 5.37 1.68
N TYR A 233 -17.70 5.46 0.70
CA TYR A 233 -19.14 5.51 0.95
C TYR A 233 -19.66 4.24 1.64
N ARG A 234 -19.21 3.07 1.18
CA ARG A 234 -19.56 1.77 1.74
C ARG A 234 -19.04 1.60 3.17
N ASP A 235 -17.81 2.02 3.45
CA ASP A 235 -17.13 1.75 4.73
C ASP A 235 -17.34 2.86 5.78
N LEU A 236 -17.83 4.04 5.39
CA LEU A 236 -18.11 5.16 6.31
C LEU A 236 -19.00 4.77 7.50
N PRO A 237 -20.11 4.03 7.34
CA PRO A 237 -20.94 3.61 8.48
C PRO A 237 -20.17 2.70 9.46
N ALA A 238 -19.32 1.81 8.94
CA ALA A 238 -18.47 0.96 9.77
C ALA A 238 -17.42 1.79 10.52
N PHE A 239 -16.82 2.80 9.88
CA PHE A 239 -15.88 3.72 10.52
C PHE A 239 -16.50 4.49 11.69
N ILE A 240 -17.75 4.96 11.54
CA ILE A 240 -18.47 5.62 12.63
C ILE A 240 -18.72 4.62 13.78
N ASN A 241 -19.19 3.41 13.45
CA ASN A 241 -19.49 2.38 14.43
C ASN A 241 -18.25 1.91 15.21
N ILE A 242 -17.07 1.92 14.59
CA ILE A 242 -15.78 1.62 15.24
C ILE A 242 -15.43 2.64 16.32
N ILE A 243 -15.68 3.93 16.03
CA ILE A 243 -15.44 5.00 16.99
C ILE A 243 -16.38 4.83 18.19
N ASP A 244 -17.63 4.45 17.95
CA ASP A 244 -18.63 4.29 19.00
C ASP A 244 -18.40 3.02 19.84
N ASN A 245 -18.16 1.88 19.20
CA ASN A 245 -18.05 0.56 19.85
C ASN A 245 -16.62 0.14 20.23
N HIS A 246 -15.61 0.94 19.88
CA HIS A 246 -14.20 0.70 20.26
C HIS A 246 -13.64 -0.65 19.81
N GLN A 247 -14.07 -1.15 18.66
CA GLN A 247 -13.54 -2.38 18.07
C GLN A 247 -12.51 -2.07 17.00
N HIS A 248 -11.45 -2.87 16.92
CA HIS A 248 -10.49 -2.75 15.83
C HIS A 248 -11.10 -3.24 14.52
N SER A 249 -10.90 -2.49 13.44
CA SER A 249 -11.20 -2.92 12.09
C SER A 249 -9.99 -2.71 11.19
N SER A 250 -9.77 -3.64 10.27
CA SER A 250 -8.66 -3.57 9.32
C SER A 250 -8.93 -2.47 8.27
N PHE A 251 -8.09 -1.44 8.24
CA PHE A 251 -8.11 -0.41 7.19
C PHE A 251 -7.28 -0.79 5.95
N ASP A 252 -6.63 -1.96 5.98
CA ASP A 252 -5.68 -2.43 4.97
C ASP A 252 -6.26 -2.38 3.54
N TYR A 253 -7.49 -2.83 3.33
CA TYR A 253 -8.14 -2.81 2.02
C TYR A 253 -8.36 -1.38 1.51
N PHE A 254 -8.89 -0.49 2.36
CA PHE A 254 -9.09 0.91 2.02
C PHE A 254 -7.76 1.60 1.67
N ILE A 255 -6.73 1.36 2.47
CA ILE A 255 -5.38 1.87 2.26
C ILE A 255 -4.82 1.39 0.91
N MET A 256 -4.96 0.09 0.59
CA MET A 256 -4.48 -0.47 -0.66
C MET A 256 -5.14 0.19 -1.88
N VAL A 257 -6.46 0.35 -1.85
CA VAL A 257 -7.22 1.00 -2.93
C VAL A 257 -6.79 2.46 -3.08
N TYR A 258 -6.67 3.19 -1.98
CA TYR A 258 -6.25 4.59 -1.99
C TYR A 258 -4.80 4.77 -2.48
N HIS A 259 -3.89 3.91 -2.02
CA HIS A 259 -2.48 3.92 -2.42
C HIS A 259 -2.32 3.62 -3.92
N THR A 260 -3.10 2.68 -4.45
CA THR A 260 -3.14 2.36 -5.89
C THR A 260 -3.55 3.58 -6.72
N TYR A 261 -4.62 4.28 -6.31
CA TYR A 261 -5.03 5.54 -6.94
C TYR A 261 -3.90 6.59 -6.92
N LYS A 262 -3.19 6.74 -5.80
CA LYS A 262 -2.07 7.69 -5.68
C LYS A 262 -0.91 7.34 -6.60
N ILE A 263 -0.56 6.05 -6.76
CA ILE A 263 0.46 5.60 -7.70
C ILE A 263 0.04 5.91 -9.14
N LEU A 264 -1.21 5.63 -9.51
CA LEU A 264 -1.73 5.94 -10.85
C LEU A 264 -1.68 7.44 -11.13
N LEU A 265 -2.06 8.28 -10.16
CA LEU A 265 -2.01 9.73 -10.28
C LEU A 265 -0.57 10.23 -10.50
N ALA A 266 0.39 9.73 -9.72
CA ALA A 266 1.80 10.08 -9.86
C ALA A 266 2.37 9.64 -11.22
N THR A 267 2.03 8.43 -11.65
CA THR A 267 2.42 7.89 -12.97
C THR A 267 1.87 8.76 -14.10
N MET A 268 0.60 9.15 -14.01
CA MET A 268 -0.02 10.05 -14.99
C MET A 268 0.66 11.41 -15.05
N ALA A 269 1.02 12.00 -13.91
CA ALA A 269 1.75 13.27 -13.87
C ALA A 269 3.09 13.17 -14.62
N ILE A 270 3.85 12.08 -14.42
CA ILE A 270 5.11 11.82 -15.12
C ILE A 270 4.88 11.66 -16.62
N LEU A 271 3.86 10.90 -17.04
CA LEU A 271 3.54 10.71 -18.46
C LEU A 271 3.14 12.03 -19.14
N CYS A 272 2.36 12.88 -18.46
CA CYS A 272 2.03 14.22 -18.93
C CYS A 272 3.29 15.09 -19.07
N CYS A 273 4.20 15.05 -18.10
CA CYS A 273 5.49 15.75 -18.19
C CYS A 273 6.32 15.28 -19.40
N ILE A 274 6.36 13.97 -19.67
CA ILE A 274 7.03 13.42 -20.86
C ILE A 274 6.34 13.90 -22.13
N LYS A 275 5.00 13.96 -22.16
CA LYS A 275 4.26 14.47 -23.31
C LYS A 275 4.56 15.94 -23.60
N LEU A 276 4.77 16.76 -22.57
CA LEU A 276 5.19 18.16 -22.73
C LEU A 276 6.51 18.32 -23.48
N LEU A 277 7.42 17.34 -23.38
CA LEU A 277 8.68 17.32 -24.14
C LEU A 277 8.48 17.31 -25.66
N LYS A 278 7.36 16.75 -26.15
CA LYS A 278 7.01 16.79 -27.59
C LYS A 278 6.89 18.24 -28.08
N PHE A 279 6.35 19.14 -27.26
CA PHE A 279 6.20 20.55 -27.63
C PHE A 279 7.54 21.30 -27.53
N PHE A 280 8.39 20.95 -26.56
CA PHE A 280 9.73 21.52 -26.48
C PHE A 280 10.62 21.13 -27.67
N ALA A 281 10.38 19.97 -28.30
CA ALA A 281 11.07 19.58 -29.52
C ALA A 281 10.81 20.52 -30.72
N MET A 282 9.84 21.44 -30.64
CA MET A 282 9.65 22.51 -31.63
C MET A 282 10.77 23.57 -31.57
N PHE A 283 11.47 23.72 -30.43
CA PHE A 283 12.63 24.59 -30.34
C PHE A 283 13.84 23.93 -31.00
N SER A 284 14.53 24.68 -31.87
CA SER A 284 15.64 24.18 -32.70
C SER A 284 16.77 23.57 -31.88
N THR A 285 17.13 24.17 -30.74
CA THR A 285 18.18 23.67 -29.83
C THR A 285 17.81 22.32 -29.20
N VAL A 286 16.56 22.18 -28.76
CA VAL A 286 16.05 20.95 -28.13
C VAL A 286 15.91 19.82 -29.16
N SER A 287 15.48 20.14 -30.38
CA SER A 287 15.40 19.18 -31.49
C SER A 287 16.76 18.58 -31.85
N MET A 288 17.82 19.40 -31.89
CA MET A 288 19.19 18.92 -32.10
C MET A 288 19.66 17.96 -30.99
N LEU A 289 19.29 18.25 -29.74
CA LEU A 289 19.60 17.40 -28.60
C LEU A 289 18.86 16.04 -28.71
N PHE A 290 17.58 16.03 -29.07
CA PHE A 290 16.85 14.78 -29.32
C PHE A 290 17.42 13.97 -30.48
N ALA A 291 17.85 14.63 -31.57
CA ALA A 291 18.50 13.96 -32.69
C ALA A 291 19.85 13.33 -32.29
N ALA A 292 20.63 14.01 -31.44
CA ALA A 292 21.86 13.47 -30.87
C ALA A 292 21.57 12.22 -30.01
N ILE A 293 20.61 12.30 -29.08
CA ILE A 293 20.18 11.15 -28.27
C ILE A 293 19.73 9.98 -29.15
N GLY A 294 18.95 10.26 -30.21
CA GLY A 294 18.47 9.23 -31.14
C GLY A 294 19.61 8.47 -31.84
N LYS A 295 20.71 9.15 -32.18
CA LYS A 295 21.91 8.53 -32.77
C LYS A 295 22.68 7.69 -31.73
N VAL A 296 22.77 8.15 -30.49
CA VAL A 296 23.53 7.46 -29.44
C VAL A 296 22.73 6.30 -28.81
N ARG A 297 21.39 6.24 -29.01
CA ARG A 297 20.50 5.19 -28.48
C ARG A 297 21.03 3.76 -28.67
N LYS A 298 21.57 3.42 -29.85
CA LYS A 298 22.11 2.08 -30.14
C LYS A 298 23.33 1.73 -29.27
N TYR A 299 24.18 2.71 -28.98
CA TYR A 299 25.35 2.53 -28.12
C TYR A 299 24.93 2.37 -26.66
N PHE A 300 23.96 3.18 -26.19
CA PHE A 300 23.40 3.02 -24.85
C PHE A 300 22.77 1.64 -24.64
N THR A 301 21.98 1.13 -25.59
CA THR A 301 21.40 -0.22 -25.45
C THR A 301 22.47 -1.32 -25.38
N SER A 302 23.56 -1.17 -26.12
CA SER A 302 24.69 -2.11 -26.07
C SER A 302 25.44 -2.05 -24.74
N ILE A 303 25.66 -0.84 -24.22
CA ILE A 303 26.31 -0.59 -22.94
C ILE A 303 25.45 -1.11 -21.79
N SER A 304 24.14 -0.81 -21.79
CA SER A 304 23.21 -1.31 -20.78
C SER A 304 23.12 -2.84 -20.76
N LEU A 305 23.22 -3.49 -21.92
CA LEU A 305 23.29 -4.96 -21.99
C LEU A 305 24.60 -5.49 -21.42
N HIS A 306 25.73 -4.81 -21.64
CA HIS A 306 27.03 -5.23 -21.10
C HIS A 306 27.11 -5.05 -19.57
N PHE A 307 26.74 -3.88 -19.05
CA PHE A 307 26.77 -3.60 -17.61
C PHE A 307 25.65 -4.32 -16.86
N GLY A 308 24.46 -4.45 -17.47
CA GLY A 308 23.39 -5.27 -16.91
C GLY A 308 23.74 -6.77 -16.84
N TRP A 309 24.68 -7.24 -17.65
CA TRP A 309 25.23 -8.60 -17.55
C TRP A 309 26.26 -8.74 -16.44
N GLU A 310 27.08 -7.71 -16.20
CA GLU A 310 28.10 -7.73 -15.13
C GLU A 310 27.46 -7.73 -13.73
N ASP A 311 26.35 -7.00 -13.53
CA ASP A 311 25.62 -7.00 -12.25
C ASP A 311 24.90 -8.33 -11.93
N TYR A 312 24.75 -9.23 -12.91
CA TYR A 312 24.12 -10.55 -12.72
C TYR A 312 25.11 -11.66 -12.31
N TYR A 313 26.42 -11.41 -12.37
CA TYR A 313 27.48 -12.41 -12.10
C TYR A 313 28.59 -11.96 -11.13
N GLY A 314 28.41 -10.83 -10.43
CA GLY A 314 29.29 -10.39 -9.32
C GLY A 314 28.69 -10.67 -7.95
#